data_AF-A0A8S3EIV9-F1
#
_entry.id   AF-A0A8S3EIV9-F1
#
_cell.length_a   1.000
_cell.length_b   1.000
_cell.length_c   1.000
_cell.angle_alpha   90.00
_cell.angle_beta   90.00
_cell.angle_gamma   90.00
#
_symmetry.space_group_name_H-M   'P 1'
#
loop_
_entity.id
_entity.type
_entity.pdbx_description
1 polymer ?
#
loop_
_entity_poly.entity_id
_entity_poly.type
_entity_poly.pdbx_seq_one_letter_code
_entity_poly.pdbx_strand_id
1 'polypeptide(L)'
;LIWNGDMSVAKREGLYCSLVFTCCCSHEIKINTSKQCLNTSKRDINVRSVIGANFAGIGHQGLVKLCAILNVPLPIDDDHFFDTLDYLLPTFESYKLRSMKNAVEEACKKSNGRKITVSGDGTWQKRGFSSLHGVVEVLSNGPTAKVLDLERLSKKCSICTGLLSIKYSDPKQYSESKNKHQCEINHVGSSASMKVAGIHRLFARSKMLYNVKYAHYIGDGDAKVFPKLISDPPYEDVSITKIEDVNHFSKKMLHRLQKIAESLKKTNIDGKLGIRGSGRMTKKMMINFKHYYRLAIVRNKTNLDDMVRAVWAIWKHKSSSNSEPHHEWCSPSYCGYLQALEK
;
A
#
# COMPACT_ATOMS: atom_id res chain seq x y z
N LEU A 1 0.98 -47.73 29.46
CA LEU A 1 2.29 -48.06 28.88
C LEU A 1 3.25 -46.93 29.24
N ILE A 2 4.17 -47.18 30.18
CA ILE A 2 5.24 -46.24 30.53
C ILE A 2 6.47 -46.74 29.77
N TRP A 3 7.02 -45.90 28.90
CA TRP A 3 8.25 -46.23 28.17
C TRP A 3 9.43 -46.26 29.16
N ASN A 4 10.26 -47.31 29.08
CA ASN A 4 11.38 -47.58 29.98
C ASN A 4 12.73 -47.63 29.23
N GLY A 5 12.81 -47.00 28.06
CA GLY A 5 14.06 -46.86 27.29
C GLY A 5 14.79 -45.55 27.59
N ASP A 6 15.84 -45.28 26.81
CA ASP A 6 16.61 -44.03 26.84
C ASP A 6 16.34 -43.18 25.58
N MET A 7 16.37 -41.85 25.72
CA MET A 7 16.15 -40.91 24.62
C MET A 7 17.35 -39.98 24.52
N SER A 8 17.93 -39.90 23.34
CA SER A 8 19.03 -38.99 23.04
C SER A 8 18.72 -38.10 21.84
N VAL A 9 19.41 -36.96 21.77
CA VAL A 9 19.37 -36.05 20.62
C VAL A 9 20.54 -36.39 19.70
N ALA A 10 20.26 -37.05 18.58
CA ALA A 10 21.28 -37.43 17.61
C ALA A 10 21.78 -36.26 16.76
N LYS A 11 20.91 -35.29 16.45
CA LYS A 11 21.28 -34.07 15.71
C LYS A 11 20.38 -32.92 16.11
N ARG A 12 20.94 -31.72 16.22
CA ARG A 12 20.20 -30.45 16.33
C ARG A 12 20.68 -29.49 15.26
N GLU A 13 19.75 -28.80 14.61
CA GLU A 13 20.04 -27.79 13.60
C GLU A 13 18.95 -26.71 13.66
N GLY A 14 19.26 -25.60 14.32
CA GLY A 14 18.26 -24.59 14.69
C GLY A 14 17.10 -25.21 15.49
N LEU A 15 15.88 -25.04 14.98
CA LEU A 15 14.65 -25.56 15.59
C LEU A 15 14.42 -27.05 15.30
N TYR A 16 15.17 -27.64 14.37
CA TYR A 16 15.06 -29.06 14.05
C TYR A 16 15.87 -29.93 15.02
N CYS A 17 15.30 -31.07 15.39
CA CYS A 17 15.95 -32.12 16.16
C CYS A 17 15.70 -33.49 15.52
N SER A 18 16.73 -34.33 15.55
CA SER A 18 16.61 -35.77 15.37
C SER A 18 16.75 -36.43 16.74
N LEU A 19 15.71 -37.15 17.15
CA LEU A 19 15.64 -37.91 18.39
C LEU A 19 15.91 -39.38 18.09
N VAL A 20 16.64 -40.06 18.98
CA VAL A 20 16.83 -41.51 18.96
C VAL A 20 16.30 -42.05 20.27
N PHE A 21 15.36 -42.98 20.18
CA PHE A 21 14.79 -43.71 21.30
C PHE A 21 15.39 -45.11 21.30
N THR A 22 16.12 -45.45 22.34
CA THR A 22 16.78 -46.74 22.51
C THR A 22 15.98 -47.56 23.53
N CYS A 23 15.42 -48.69 23.10
CA CYS A 23 14.71 -49.62 23.98
C CYS A 23 15.71 -50.40 24.85
N CYS A 24 15.24 -50.98 25.96
CA CYS A 24 16.05 -51.85 26.82
C CYS A 24 16.61 -53.10 26.08
N CYS A 25 16.00 -53.51 24.98
CA CYS A 25 16.52 -54.55 24.08
C CYS A 25 17.54 -54.03 23.05
N SER A 26 18.05 -52.80 23.22
CA SER A 26 18.97 -52.10 22.31
C SER A 26 18.40 -51.78 20.92
N HIS A 27 17.09 -51.92 20.71
CA HIS A 27 16.45 -51.47 19.48
C HIS A 27 16.32 -49.94 19.44
N GLU A 28 16.71 -49.32 18.33
CA GLU A 28 16.67 -47.86 18.16
C GLU A 28 15.58 -47.40 17.18
N ILE A 29 14.83 -46.38 17.60
CA ILE A 29 13.84 -45.70 16.76
C ILE A 29 14.25 -44.24 16.60
N LYS A 30 14.44 -43.82 15.35
CA LYS A 30 14.79 -42.43 15.02
C LYS A 30 13.55 -41.64 14.63
N ILE A 31 13.31 -40.53 15.32
CA ILE A 31 12.20 -39.61 15.07
C ILE A 31 12.77 -38.23 14.71
N ASN A 32 12.25 -37.66 13.63
CA ASN A 32 12.64 -36.33 13.16
C ASN A 32 11.53 -35.33 13.50
N THR A 33 11.84 -34.22 14.18
CA THR A 33 10.81 -33.22 14.58
C THR A 33 10.24 -32.40 13.44
N SER A 34 10.87 -32.44 12.27
CA SER A 34 10.43 -31.74 11.07
C SER A 34 10.86 -32.49 9.82
N LYS A 35 10.11 -32.36 8.72
CA LYS A 35 10.45 -32.98 7.43
C LYS A 35 11.59 -32.22 6.75
N GLN A 36 12.33 -32.93 5.90
CA GLN A 36 13.28 -32.31 4.98
C GLN A 36 12.51 -31.73 3.79
N CYS A 37 12.89 -30.53 3.34
CA CYS A 37 12.32 -29.94 2.13
C CYS A 37 12.82 -30.71 0.90
N LEU A 38 11.93 -30.97 -0.06
CA LEU A 38 12.22 -31.72 -1.29
C LEU A 38 13.48 -31.18 -1.98
N ASN A 39 14.40 -32.07 -2.36
CA ASN A 39 15.63 -31.76 -3.07
C ASN A 39 16.56 -30.74 -2.39
N THR A 40 16.51 -30.61 -1.05
CA THR A 40 17.42 -29.75 -0.29
C THR A 40 17.84 -30.41 1.02
N SER A 41 18.91 -29.92 1.66
CA SER A 41 19.26 -30.29 3.03
C SER A 41 18.42 -29.58 4.11
N LYS A 42 17.64 -28.56 3.72
CA LYS A 42 16.90 -27.68 4.64
C LYS A 42 15.74 -28.41 5.32
N ARG A 43 15.45 -28.02 6.57
CA ARG A 43 14.32 -28.57 7.38
C ARG A 43 13.13 -27.63 7.33
N ASP A 44 11.93 -28.18 7.14
CA ASP A 44 10.69 -27.42 6.96
C ASP A 44 10.42 -26.44 8.12
N ILE A 45 10.73 -26.82 9.37
CA ILE A 45 10.56 -25.95 10.55
C ILE A 45 11.48 -24.72 10.50
N ASN A 46 12.72 -24.89 10.02
CA ASN A 46 13.67 -23.80 9.89
C ASN A 46 13.27 -22.89 8.72
N VAL A 47 12.84 -23.47 7.59
CA VAL A 47 12.33 -22.69 6.46
C VAL A 47 11.10 -21.86 6.86
N ARG A 48 10.15 -22.46 7.58
CA ARG A 48 8.95 -21.75 8.07
C ARG A 48 9.27 -20.69 9.10
N SER A 49 10.25 -20.91 9.98
CA SER A 49 10.65 -19.89 10.95
C SER A 49 11.29 -18.69 10.25
N VAL A 50 12.09 -18.90 9.20
CA VAL A 50 12.60 -17.82 8.34
C VAL A 50 11.44 -17.04 7.67
N ILE A 51 10.47 -17.74 7.07
CA ILE A 51 9.28 -17.09 6.47
C ILE A 51 8.52 -16.27 7.52
N GLY A 52 8.22 -16.88 8.68
CA GLY A 52 7.49 -16.24 9.76
C GLY A 52 8.20 -15.00 10.31
N ALA A 53 9.51 -15.08 10.52
CA ALA A 53 10.32 -13.95 10.99
C ALA A 53 10.33 -12.78 10.00
N ASN A 54 10.35 -13.06 8.70
CA ASN A 54 10.31 -12.02 7.67
C ASN A 54 8.93 -11.38 7.56
N PHE A 55 7.86 -12.17 7.57
CA PHE A 55 6.49 -11.63 7.53
C PHE A 55 6.11 -10.85 8.79
N ALA A 56 6.65 -11.24 9.94
CA ALA A 56 6.50 -10.48 11.18
C ALA A 56 7.38 -9.21 11.22
N GLY A 57 8.31 -9.03 10.27
CA GLY A 57 9.20 -7.87 10.22
C GLY A 57 10.28 -7.86 11.31
N ILE A 58 10.56 -9.00 11.94
CA ILE A 58 11.51 -9.11 13.06
C ILE A 58 12.90 -9.58 12.61
N GLY A 59 13.01 -10.24 11.45
CA GLY A 59 14.25 -10.77 10.90
C GLY A 59 14.93 -11.82 11.79
N HIS A 60 16.18 -12.16 11.49
CA HIS A 60 16.94 -13.17 12.24
C HIS A 60 17.09 -12.80 13.72
N GLN A 61 17.57 -11.60 14.02
CA GLN A 61 17.81 -11.15 15.40
C GLN A 61 16.53 -11.11 16.24
N GLY A 62 15.40 -10.75 15.63
CA GLY A 62 14.11 -10.81 16.30
C GLY A 62 13.64 -12.24 16.55
N LEU A 63 13.88 -13.17 15.62
CA LEU A 63 13.61 -14.59 15.79
C LEU A 63 14.46 -15.20 16.92
N VAL A 64 15.75 -14.85 16.98
CA VAL A 64 16.66 -15.25 18.08
C VAL A 64 16.09 -14.81 19.43
N LYS A 65 15.70 -13.53 19.55
CA LYS A 65 15.09 -13.00 20.78
C LYS A 65 13.79 -13.72 21.14
N LEU A 66 12.93 -13.97 20.15
CA LEU A 66 11.68 -14.69 20.37
C LEU A 66 11.94 -16.10 20.90
N CYS A 67 12.83 -16.85 20.26
CA CYS A 67 13.21 -18.20 20.68
C CYS A 67 13.78 -18.21 22.11
N ALA A 68 14.65 -17.25 22.43
CA ALA A 68 15.22 -17.11 23.77
C ALA A 68 14.15 -16.86 24.84
N ILE A 69 13.18 -15.97 24.58
CA ILE A 69 12.07 -15.67 25.51
C ILE A 69 11.17 -16.89 25.73
N LEU A 70 10.89 -17.64 24.66
CA LEU A 70 10.08 -18.86 24.74
C LEU A 70 10.82 -20.04 25.39
N ASN A 71 12.11 -19.87 25.72
CA ASN A 71 12.99 -20.93 26.19
C ASN A 71 12.99 -22.16 25.26
N VAL A 72 12.99 -21.90 23.94
CA VAL A 72 13.12 -22.92 22.90
C VAL A 72 14.51 -22.82 22.25
N PRO A 73 14.95 -23.84 21.50
CA PRO A 73 16.23 -23.79 20.81
C PRO A 73 16.36 -22.54 19.94
N LEU A 74 17.58 -22.04 19.80
CA LEU A 74 17.85 -20.94 18.90
C LEU A 74 17.54 -21.34 17.44
N PRO A 75 17.15 -20.38 16.59
CA PRO A 75 17.00 -20.63 15.17
C PRO A 75 18.36 -20.99 14.54
N ILE A 76 18.32 -21.33 13.25
CA ILE A 76 19.55 -21.41 12.44
C ILE A 76 20.35 -20.11 12.52
N ASP A 77 21.66 -20.17 12.30
CA ASP A 77 22.53 -19.00 12.28
C ASP A 77 22.17 -18.03 11.13
N ASP A 78 22.79 -16.85 11.17
CA ASP A 78 22.49 -15.74 10.27
C ASP A 78 22.78 -16.08 8.81
N ASP A 79 23.90 -16.75 8.53
CA ASP A 79 24.28 -17.15 7.17
C ASP A 79 23.24 -18.14 6.60
N HIS A 80 22.90 -19.20 7.35
CA HIS A 80 21.89 -20.16 6.92
C HIS A 80 20.48 -19.54 6.81
N PHE A 81 20.19 -18.49 7.58
CA PHE A 81 18.94 -17.74 7.48
C PHE A 81 18.85 -17.00 6.14
N PHE A 82 19.91 -16.29 5.74
CA PHE A 82 19.96 -15.59 4.45
C PHE A 82 20.03 -16.56 3.27
N ASP A 83 20.80 -17.65 3.37
CA ASP A 83 20.78 -18.73 2.38
C ASP A 83 19.39 -19.37 2.21
N THR A 84 18.60 -19.39 3.29
CA THR A 84 17.21 -19.85 3.24
C THR A 84 16.31 -18.84 2.56
N LEU A 85 16.54 -17.53 2.75
CA LEU A 85 15.83 -16.49 2.02
C LEU A 85 16.12 -16.55 0.52
N ASP A 86 17.39 -16.71 0.13
CA ASP A 86 17.78 -16.81 -1.28
C ASP A 86 17.19 -18.05 -1.94
N TYR A 87 17.11 -19.16 -1.21
CA TYR A 87 16.39 -20.35 -1.66
C TYR A 87 14.89 -20.11 -1.87
N LEU A 88 14.25 -19.29 -1.02
CA LEU A 88 12.82 -19.02 -1.08
C LEU A 88 12.44 -18.00 -2.15
N LEU A 89 13.31 -17.01 -2.38
CA LEU A 89 13.01 -15.82 -3.19
C LEU A 89 12.51 -16.16 -4.62
N PRO A 90 13.12 -17.09 -5.39
CA PRO A 90 12.63 -17.45 -6.72
C PRO A 90 11.19 -17.97 -6.71
N THR A 91 10.84 -18.73 -5.67
CA THR A 91 9.49 -19.29 -5.52
C THR A 91 8.47 -18.17 -5.27
N PHE A 92 8.76 -17.27 -4.33
CA PHE A 92 7.92 -16.10 -4.03
C PHE A 92 7.75 -15.19 -5.25
N GLU A 93 8.84 -14.93 -5.97
CA GLU A 93 8.83 -14.16 -7.21
C GLU A 93 7.91 -14.79 -8.27
N SER A 94 7.98 -16.12 -8.45
CA SER A 94 7.10 -16.81 -9.39
C SER A 94 5.61 -16.69 -9.00
N TYR A 95 5.29 -16.84 -7.71
CA TYR A 95 3.91 -16.71 -7.21
C TYR A 95 3.41 -15.28 -7.33
N LYS A 96 4.25 -14.30 -7.02
CA LYS A 96 3.96 -12.87 -7.20
C LYS A 96 3.57 -12.58 -8.65
N LEU A 97 4.41 -12.99 -9.60
CA LEU A 97 4.17 -12.78 -11.03
C LEU A 97 2.89 -13.47 -11.52
N ARG A 98 2.64 -14.71 -11.09
CA ARG A 98 1.41 -15.44 -11.44
C ARG A 98 0.17 -14.77 -10.85
N SER A 99 0.23 -14.34 -9.58
CA SER A 99 -0.85 -13.64 -8.90
C SER A 99 -1.21 -12.33 -9.61
N MET A 100 -0.22 -11.51 -9.93
CA MET A 100 -0.41 -10.24 -10.65
C MET A 100 -0.98 -10.45 -12.05
N LYS A 101 -0.49 -11.43 -12.82
CA LYS A 101 -1.06 -11.79 -14.14
C LYS A 101 -2.54 -12.17 -14.04
N ASN A 102 -2.91 -12.97 -13.04
CA ASN A 102 -4.31 -13.33 -12.82
C ASN A 102 -5.15 -12.11 -12.45
N ALA A 103 -4.64 -11.22 -11.61
CA ALA A 103 -5.31 -9.98 -11.23
C ALA A 103 -5.54 -9.05 -12.43
N VAL A 104 -4.59 -8.95 -13.36
CA VAL A 104 -4.74 -8.21 -14.63
C VAL A 104 -5.87 -8.81 -15.47
N GLU A 105 -5.89 -10.12 -15.67
CA GLU A 105 -6.92 -10.76 -16.49
C GLU A 105 -8.33 -10.60 -15.88
N GLU A 106 -8.44 -10.67 -14.55
CA GLU A 106 -9.69 -10.34 -13.85
C GLU A 106 -10.10 -8.87 -14.05
N ALA A 107 -9.14 -7.94 -14.01
CA ALA A 107 -9.42 -6.53 -14.25
C ALA A 107 -9.91 -6.30 -15.70
N CYS A 108 -9.31 -6.98 -16.68
CA CYS A 108 -9.72 -6.91 -18.09
C CYS A 108 -11.15 -7.42 -18.31
N LYS A 109 -11.52 -8.50 -17.63
CA LYS A 109 -12.89 -9.04 -17.65
C LYS A 109 -13.89 -8.03 -17.07
N LYS A 110 -13.55 -7.38 -15.96
CA LYS A 110 -14.41 -6.36 -15.33
C LYS A 110 -14.56 -5.10 -16.17
N SER A 111 -13.54 -4.72 -16.94
CA SER A 111 -13.58 -3.54 -17.82
C SER A 111 -14.11 -3.84 -19.22
N ASN A 112 -14.48 -5.09 -19.52
CA ASN A 112 -14.85 -5.55 -20.88
C ASN A 112 -13.82 -5.13 -21.95
N GLY A 113 -12.52 -5.21 -21.62
CA GLY A 113 -11.46 -4.81 -22.55
C GLY A 113 -10.09 -4.64 -21.89
N ARG A 114 -9.07 -4.36 -22.72
CA ARG A 114 -7.68 -4.18 -22.31
C ARG A 114 -7.31 -2.74 -21.95
N LYS A 115 -8.26 -1.81 -22.03
CA LYS A 115 -8.15 -0.44 -21.50
C LYS A 115 -8.78 -0.43 -20.11
N ILE A 116 -7.97 -0.30 -19.06
CA ILE A 116 -8.43 -0.51 -17.69
C ILE A 116 -8.28 0.75 -16.82
N THR A 117 -9.17 0.87 -15.83
CA THR A 117 -9.09 1.88 -14.77
C THR A 117 -8.26 1.34 -13.61
N VAL A 118 -7.27 2.11 -13.19
CA VAL A 118 -6.36 1.73 -12.10
C VAL A 118 -6.21 2.82 -11.07
N SER A 119 -5.89 2.41 -9.84
CA SER A 119 -5.39 3.32 -8.81
C SER A 119 -3.91 3.09 -8.57
N GLY A 120 -3.16 4.16 -8.30
CA GLY A 120 -1.74 4.06 -7.98
C GLY A 120 -1.44 4.54 -6.57
N ASP A 121 -0.73 3.71 -5.80
CA ASP A 121 -0.23 4.12 -4.49
C ASP A 121 1.20 3.66 -4.22
N GLY A 122 1.81 4.15 -3.15
CA GLY A 122 3.12 3.72 -2.72
C GLY A 122 3.25 3.69 -1.21
N THR A 123 4.18 2.85 -0.75
CA THR A 123 4.58 2.75 0.65
C THR A 123 6.09 3.00 0.77
N TRP A 124 6.50 3.50 1.93
CA TRP A 124 7.88 3.88 2.20
C TRP A 124 8.36 3.20 3.48
N GLN A 125 9.65 2.87 3.52
CA GLN A 125 10.28 2.27 4.70
C GLN A 125 10.14 3.15 5.95
N LYS A 126 10.18 4.47 5.80
CA LYS A 126 10.07 5.43 6.92
C LYS A 126 8.99 6.46 6.64
N ARG A 127 8.32 6.93 7.70
CA ARG A 127 7.41 8.08 7.63
C ARG A 127 8.21 9.36 7.34
N GLY A 128 7.58 10.29 6.62
CA GLY A 128 8.18 11.58 6.25
C GLY A 128 8.95 11.53 4.92
N PHE A 129 9.74 12.57 4.65
CA PHE A 129 10.36 12.79 3.34
C PHE A 129 11.76 12.16 3.18
N SER A 130 12.25 11.41 4.16
CA SER A 130 13.62 10.89 4.23
C SER A 130 13.78 9.40 3.88
N SER A 131 12.71 8.72 3.45
CA SER A 131 12.79 7.29 3.12
C SER A 131 13.77 7.02 1.97
N LEU A 132 14.60 5.98 2.12
CA LEU A 132 15.57 5.56 1.10
C LEU A 132 15.03 4.50 0.15
N HIS A 133 13.97 3.81 0.59
CA HIS A 133 13.30 2.76 -0.15
C HIS A 133 11.80 3.05 -0.20
N GLY A 134 11.19 2.67 -1.32
CA GLY A 134 9.74 2.69 -1.49
C GLY A 134 9.30 1.56 -2.40
N VAL A 135 8.05 1.16 -2.24
CA VAL A 135 7.36 0.25 -3.17
C VAL A 135 6.17 1.00 -3.70
N VAL A 136 5.99 0.98 -5.02
CA VAL A 136 4.89 1.64 -5.71
C VAL A 136 4.10 0.57 -6.43
N GLU A 137 2.78 0.67 -6.37
CA GLU A 137 1.87 -0.36 -6.84
C GLU A 137 0.77 0.27 -7.70
N VAL A 138 0.36 -0.47 -8.72
CA VAL A 138 -0.85 -0.20 -9.49
C VAL A 138 -1.88 -1.27 -9.13
N LEU A 139 -3.08 -0.82 -8.78
CA LEU A 139 -4.17 -1.64 -8.28
C LEU A 139 -5.37 -1.58 -9.24
N SER A 140 -6.10 -2.69 -9.35
CA SER A 140 -7.37 -2.73 -10.09
C SER A 140 -8.44 -1.87 -9.41
N ASN A 141 -9.31 -1.24 -10.19
CA ASN A 141 -10.49 -0.57 -9.63
C ASN A 141 -11.49 -1.56 -8.98
N GLY A 142 -12.03 -1.21 -7.81
CA GLY A 142 -13.10 -1.94 -7.15
C GLY A 142 -12.95 -2.08 -5.64
N PRO A 143 -13.98 -2.62 -4.93
CA PRO A 143 -13.95 -2.81 -3.48
C PRO A 143 -12.94 -3.87 -3.02
N THR A 144 -12.59 -4.80 -3.90
CA THR A 144 -11.57 -5.84 -3.71
C THR A 144 -10.42 -5.63 -4.68
N ALA A 145 -9.82 -4.43 -4.60
CA ALA A 145 -8.69 -4.05 -5.45
C ALA A 145 -7.53 -5.05 -5.29
N LYS A 146 -6.99 -5.52 -6.41
CA LYS A 146 -5.84 -6.42 -6.47
C LYS A 146 -4.64 -5.69 -7.05
N VAL A 147 -3.44 -6.05 -6.59
CA VAL A 147 -2.17 -5.55 -7.16
C VAL A 147 -2.00 -6.12 -8.57
N LEU A 148 -1.92 -5.22 -9.54
CA LEU A 148 -1.71 -5.55 -10.95
C LEU A 148 -0.23 -5.56 -11.30
N ASP A 149 0.53 -4.65 -10.70
CA ASP A 149 1.96 -4.55 -10.89
C ASP A 149 2.59 -3.73 -9.75
N LEU A 150 3.88 -3.94 -9.48
CA LEU A 150 4.64 -3.20 -8.47
C LEU A 150 6.08 -2.91 -8.86
N GLU A 151 6.62 -1.81 -8.36
CA GLU A 151 7.99 -1.37 -8.58
C GLU A 151 8.64 -1.03 -7.24
N ARG A 152 9.79 -1.66 -6.96
CA ARG A 152 10.63 -1.26 -5.82
C ARG A 152 11.57 -0.16 -6.28
N LEU A 153 11.55 0.98 -5.57
CA LEU A 153 12.46 2.09 -5.79
C LEU A 153 13.46 2.23 -4.64
N SER A 154 14.71 2.46 -4.98
CA SER A 154 15.80 2.60 -4.02
C SER A 154 16.75 3.74 -4.37
N LYS A 155 17.09 4.54 -3.36
CA LYS A 155 18.14 5.56 -3.40
C LYS A 155 19.45 5.08 -2.78
N LYS A 156 19.44 3.90 -2.14
CA LYS A 156 20.60 3.36 -1.43
C LYS A 156 20.80 1.89 -1.78
N CYS A 157 22.04 1.49 -1.97
CA CYS A 157 22.41 0.08 -2.02
C CYS A 157 23.39 -0.20 -0.88
N SER A 158 23.09 -1.23 -0.09
CA SER A 158 23.91 -1.62 1.07
C SER A 158 25.30 -2.10 0.63
N ILE A 159 25.38 -2.89 -0.45
CA ILE A 159 26.65 -3.36 -1.02
C ILE A 159 27.48 -2.16 -1.49
N CYS A 160 26.92 -1.25 -2.29
CA CYS A 160 27.62 -0.02 -2.68
C CYS A 160 28.12 0.78 -1.47
N THR A 161 27.32 0.88 -0.40
CA THR A 161 27.70 1.60 0.82
C THR A 161 28.88 0.90 1.52
N GLY A 162 28.83 -0.43 1.61
CA GLY A 162 29.91 -1.23 2.18
C GLY A 162 31.20 -1.12 1.38
N LEU A 163 31.12 -1.19 0.04
CA LEU A 163 32.29 -1.04 -0.83
C LEU A 163 33.02 0.30 -0.66
N LEU A 164 32.35 1.35 -0.19
CA LEU A 164 33.03 2.62 0.09
C LEU A 164 34.07 2.53 1.21
N SER A 165 33.95 1.59 2.15
CA SER A 165 34.92 1.43 3.23
C SER A 165 36.28 0.94 2.74
N ILE A 166 36.30 0.14 1.67
CA ILE A 166 37.53 -0.41 1.08
C ILE A 166 38.07 0.45 -0.08
N LYS A 167 37.37 1.51 -0.48
CA LYS A 167 37.72 2.32 -1.66
C LYS A 167 39.17 2.84 -1.63
N TYR A 168 39.63 3.27 -0.46
CA TYR A 168 40.97 3.86 -0.29
C TYR A 168 42.00 2.87 0.24
N SER A 169 41.60 1.87 1.03
CA SER A 169 42.51 0.86 1.58
C SER A 169 42.84 -0.26 0.59
N ASP A 170 41.89 -0.64 -0.27
CA ASP A 170 42.10 -1.58 -1.37
C ASP A 170 41.36 -1.13 -2.65
N PRO A 171 41.95 -0.19 -3.41
CA PRO A 171 41.35 0.33 -4.64
C PRO A 171 41.11 -0.74 -5.71
N LYS A 172 41.93 -1.81 -5.73
CA LYS A 172 41.83 -2.89 -6.71
C LYS A 172 40.59 -3.74 -6.42
N GLN A 173 40.45 -4.22 -5.18
CA GLN A 173 39.28 -4.98 -4.75
C GLN A 173 37.99 -4.15 -4.86
N TYR A 174 38.06 -2.85 -4.54
CA TYR A 174 36.94 -1.93 -4.75
C TYR A 174 36.48 -1.91 -6.21
N SER A 175 37.40 -1.71 -7.15
CA SER A 175 37.08 -1.64 -8.58
C SER A 175 36.47 -2.95 -9.09
N GLU A 176 37.09 -4.08 -8.76
CA GLU A 176 36.61 -5.41 -9.17
C GLU A 176 35.21 -5.71 -8.62
N SER A 177 35.00 -5.47 -7.33
CA SER A 177 33.72 -5.74 -6.66
C SER A 177 32.62 -4.81 -7.16
N LYS A 178 32.95 -3.53 -7.41
CA LYS A 178 32.00 -2.57 -7.97
C LYS A 178 31.57 -2.94 -9.38
N ASN A 179 32.49 -3.44 -10.22
CA ASN A 179 32.19 -3.84 -11.59
C ASN A 179 31.34 -5.13 -11.63
N LYS A 180 31.54 -6.06 -10.69
CA LYS A 180 30.72 -7.28 -10.58
C LYS A 180 29.36 -7.04 -9.93
N HIS A 181 29.20 -5.95 -9.19
CA HIS A 181 27.99 -5.69 -8.41
C HIS A 181 26.86 -5.10 -9.25
N GLN A 182 25.71 -5.78 -9.24
CA GLN A 182 24.47 -5.24 -9.77
C GLN A 182 23.85 -4.25 -8.77
N CYS A 183 24.06 -2.96 -9.01
CA CYS A 183 23.58 -1.90 -8.13
C CYS A 183 22.04 -1.89 -8.02
N GLU A 184 21.55 -1.85 -6.78
CA GLU A 184 20.12 -1.76 -6.51
C GLU A 184 19.56 -0.33 -6.55
N ILE A 185 20.42 0.69 -6.64
CA ILE A 185 19.97 2.08 -6.74
C ILE A 185 19.33 2.26 -8.12
N ASN A 186 18.04 2.56 -8.13
CA ASN A 186 17.27 2.75 -9.35
C ASN A 186 16.43 4.03 -9.32
N HIS A 187 16.61 4.89 -8.32
CA HIS A 187 15.90 6.16 -8.21
C HIS A 187 16.82 7.28 -7.76
N VAL A 188 16.70 8.42 -8.43
CA VAL A 188 17.39 9.67 -8.09
C VAL A 188 16.33 10.73 -7.76
N GLY A 189 16.55 11.48 -6.67
CA GLY A 189 15.66 12.56 -6.24
C GLY A 189 15.00 12.30 -4.89
N SER A 190 13.86 12.96 -4.66
CA SER A 190 13.17 12.92 -3.37
C SER A 190 12.39 11.62 -3.15
N SER A 191 12.05 11.32 -1.90
CA SER A 191 11.20 10.17 -1.56
C SER A 191 9.81 10.30 -2.18
N ALA A 192 9.27 11.52 -2.26
CA ALA A 192 7.99 11.81 -2.91
C ALA A 192 8.04 11.58 -4.43
N SER A 193 9.19 11.82 -5.09
CA SER A 193 9.30 11.57 -6.54
C SER A 193 9.38 10.08 -6.89
N MET A 194 9.63 9.19 -5.92
CA MET A 194 9.59 7.74 -6.15
C MET A 194 8.23 7.28 -6.63
N LYS A 195 7.14 7.81 -6.05
CA LYS A 195 5.77 7.45 -6.49
C LYS A 195 5.55 7.83 -7.95
N VAL A 196 5.97 9.03 -8.34
CA VAL A 196 5.86 9.52 -9.71
C VAL A 196 6.66 8.65 -10.68
N ALA A 197 7.93 8.37 -10.37
CA ALA A 197 8.78 7.52 -11.20
C ALA A 197 8.27 6.07 -11.28
N GLY A 198 7.85 5.51 -10.15
CA GLY A 198 7.31 4.15 -10.06
C GLY A 198 6.03 3.98 -10.88
N ILE A 199 5.04 4.85 -10.69
CA ILE A 199 3.79 4.78 -11.47
C ILE A 199 4.08 4.94 -12.96
N HIS A 200 4.94 5.87 -13.36
CA HIS A 200 5.30 6.05 -14.76
C HIS A 200 5.93 4.77 -15.36
N ARG A 201 6.87 4.12 -14.66
CA ARG A 201 7.47 2.84 -15.09
C ARG A 201 6.44 1.72 -15.22
N LEU A 202 5.53 1.62 -14.24
CA LEU A 202 4.47 0.61 -14.24
C LEU A 202 3.51 0.80 -15.42
N PHE A 203 3.17 2.05 -15.75
CA PHE A 203 2.38 2.37 -16.93
C PHE A 203 3.13 2.01 -18.21
N ALA A 204 4.39 2.43 -18.35
CA ALA A 204 5.21 2.22 -19.55
C ALA A 204 5.38 0.73 -19.91
N ARG A 205 5.56 -0.14 -18.91
CA ARG A 205 5.77 -1.59 -19.15
C ARG A 205 4.48 -2.41 -19.26
N SER A 206 3.32 -1.83 -18.93
CA SER A 206 2.05 -2.56 -18.85
C SER A 206 1.64 -3.21 -20.19
N LYS A 207 1.85 -2.52 -21.32
CA LYS A 207 1.55 -3.05 -22.65
C LYS A 207 2.40 -4.28 -22.96
N MET A 208 3.70 -4.21 -22.69
CA MET A 208 4.64 -5.29 -22.97
C MET A 208 4.42 -6.50 -22.06
N LEU A 209 4.24 -6.28 -20.75
CA LEU A 209 4.15 -7.36 -19.77
C LEU A 209 2.78 -8.04 -19.72
N TYR A 210 1.71 -7.28 -19.97
CA TYR A 210 0.35 -7.69 -19.66
C TYR A 210 -0.64 -7.48 -20.82
N ASN A 211 -0.20 -6.89 -21.94
CA ASN A 211 -1.06 -6.51 -23.06
C ASN A 211 -2.26 -5.64 -22.63
N VAL A 212 -2.05 -4.71 -21.69
CA VAL A 212 -3.06 -3.76 -21.23
C VAL A 212 -2.56 -2.32 -21.35
N LYS A 213 -3.50 -1.38 -21.35
CA LYS A 213 -3.22 0.06 -21.25
C LYS A 213 -4.09 0.66 -20.15
N TYR A 214 -3.48 1.45 -19.29
CA TYR A 214 -4.19 2.11 -18.20
C TYR A 214 -4.79 3.43 -18.69
N ALA A 215 -6.07 3.42 -19.05
CA ALA A 215 -6.75 4.57 -19.66
C ALA A 215 -7.26 5.58 -18.63
N HIS A 216 -7.58 5.11 -17.42
CA HIS A 216 -8.06 5.96 -16.34
C HIS A 216 -7.23 5.79 -15.09
N TYR A 217 -6.78 6.89 -14.51
CA TYR A 217 -5.94 6.91 -13.31
C TYR A 217 -6.68 7.53 -12.13
N ILE A 218 -6.83 6.76 -11.05
CA ILE A 218 -7.33 7.21 -9.75
C ILE A 218 -6.13 7.44 -8.83
N GLY A 219 -5.87 8.69 -8.46
CA GLY A 219 -4.77 9.04 -7.58
C GLY A 219 -5.22 9.83 -6.36
N ASP A 220 -4.66 9.52 -5.19
CA ASP A 220 -4.93 10.25 -3.94
C ASP A 220 -4.20 11.59 -3.93
N GLY A 221 -4.77 12.61 -4.57
CA GLY A 221 -4.30 13.99 -4.45
C GLY A 221 -2.87 14.26 -4.93
N ASP A 222 -2.17 13.27 -5.49
CA ASP A 222 -0.83 13.42 -5.99
C ASP A 222 -0.83 14.36 -7.18
N ALA A 223 -0.46 15.61 -6.89
CA ALA A 223 -0.44 16.66 -7.88
C ALA A 223 0.54 16.39 -9.02
N LYS A 224 1.51 15.48 -8.85
CA LYS A 224 2.63 15.29 -9.79
C LYS A 224 2.57 14.03 -10.65
N VAL A 225 1.82 13.00 -10.26
CA VAL A 225 1.75 11.75 -11.04
C VAL A 225 1.04 11.98 -12.37
N PHE A 226 -0.18 12.54 -12.33
CA PHE A 226 -0.96 12.76 -13.54
C PHE A 226 -0.27 13.71 -14.53
N PRO A 227 0.29 14.88 -14.13
CA PRO A 227 1.06 15.70 -15.05
C PRO A 227 2.23 14.96 -15.71
N LYS A 228 2.94 14.09 -14.98
CA LYS A 228 4.03 13.29 -15.56
C LYS A 228 3.51 12.34 -16.64
N LEU A 229 2.38 11.67 -16.41
CA LEU A 229 1.73 10.78 -17.38
C LEU A 229 1.25 11.50 -18.64
N ILE A 230 0.99 12.81 -18.56
CA ILE A 230 0.60 13.64 -19.71
C ILE A 230 1.83 14.22 -20.43
N SER A 231 2.83 14.69 -19.69
CA SER A 231 4.05 15.26 -20.28
C SER A 231 4.95 14.21 -20.94
N ASP A 232 4.85 12.97 -20.48
CA ASP A 232 5.63 11.83 -20.95
C ASP A 232 4.70 10.61 -21.08
N PRO A 233 3.85 10.60 -22.14
CA PRO A 233 2.81 9.60 -22.30
C PRO A 233 3.37 8.19 -22.47
N PRO A 234 2.90 7.21 -21.69
CA PRO A 234 3.33 5.81 -21.82
C PRO A 234 2.72 5.11 -23.05
N TYR A 235 1.73 5.73 -23.71
CA TYR A 235 1.01 5.17 -24.85
C TYR A 235 0.80 6.25 -25.93
N GLU A 236 0.94 5.87 -27.19
CA GLU A 236 0.71 6.78 -28.34
C GLU A 236 -0.78 6.97 -28.66
N ASP A 237 -1.60 5.94 -28.45
CA ASP A 237 -3.00 5.84 -28.88
C ASP A 237 -4.02 5.95 -27.74
N VAL A 238 -3.56 6.22 -26.51
CA VAL A 238 -4.43 6.31 -25.33
C VAL A 238 -4.12 7.57 -24.56
N SER A 239 -5.09 8.48 -24.52
CA SER A 239 -5.07 9.63 -23.62
C SER A 239 -5.55 9.22 -22.23
N ILE A 240 -4.69 9.41 -21.23
CA ILE A 240 -4.98 9.03 -19.84
C ILE A 240 -5.90 10.08 -19.22
N THR A 241 -7.03 9.64 -18.68
CA THR A 241 -7.96 10.53 -17.96
C THR A 241 -7.79 10.37 -16.45
N LYS A 242 -7.69 11.48 -15.72
CA LYS A 242 -7.71 11.46 -14.26
C LYS A 242 -9.13 11.30 -13.75
N ILE A 243 -9.33 10.33 -12.86
CA ILE A 243 -10.56 10.17 -12.09
C ILE A 243 -10.25 10.56 -10.64
N GLU A 244 -11.13 11.37 -10.06
CA GLU A 244 -11.02 11.81 -8.68
C GLU A 244 -11.88 10.91 -7.78
N ASP A 245 -11.32 10.46 -6.67
CA ASP A 245 -12.09 9.71 -5.69
C ASP A 245 -13.06 10.63 -4.91
N VAL A 246 -14.16 10.08 -4.41
CA VAL A 246 -15.19 10.86 -3.70
C VAL A 246 -14.68 11.53 -2.42
N ASN A 247 -13.71 10.91 -1.74
CA ASN A 247 -13.12 11.48 -0.53
C ASN A 247 -12.28 12.71 -0.91
N HIS A 248 -11.42 12.59 -1.92
CA HIS A 248 -10.58 13.67 -2.42
C HIS A 248 -11.43 14.80 -3.02
N PHE A 249 -12.47 14.47 -3.77
CA PHE A 249 -13.42 15.44 -4.30
C PHE A 249 -14.10 16.25 -3.17
N SER A 250 -14.55 15.58 -2.10
CA SER A 250 -15.11 16.28 -0.94
C SER A 250 -14.06 17.14 -0.20
N LYS A 251 -12.81 16.67 -0.06
CA LYS A 251 -11.70 17.45 0.53
C LYS A 251 -11.41 18.71 -0.29
N LYS A 252 -11.47 18.64 -1.62
CA LYS A 252 -11.30 19.82 -2.49
C LYS A 252 -12.36 20.88 -2.22
N MET A 253 -13.62 20.49 -2.05
CA MET A 253 -14.68 21.43 -1.68
C MET A 253 -14.38 22.10 -0.33
N LEU A 254 -14.00 21.33 0.69
CA LEU A 254 -13.59 21.88 1.99
C LEU A 254 -12.46 22.90 1.83
N HIS A 255 -11.42 22.55 1.07
CA HIS A 255 -10.28 23.43 0.84
C HIS A 255 -10.69 24.73 0.13
N ARG A 256 -11.59 24.66 -0.87
CA ARG A 256 -12.14 25.84 -1.55
C ARG A 256 -12.90 26.75 -0.57
N LEU A 257 -13.77 26.18 0.27
CA LEU A 257 -14.48 26.94 1.31
C LEU A 257 -13.52 27.60 2.29
N GLN A 258 -12.49 26.87 2.73
CA GLN A 258 -11.46 27.41 3.64
C GLN A 258 -10.69 28.57 3.01
N LYS A 259 -10.32 28.45 1.72
CA LYS A 259 -9.63 29.49 0.96
C LYS A 259 -10.48 30.74 0.80
N ILE A 260 -11.76 30.60 0.46
CA ILE A 260 -12.71 31.73 0.38
C ILE A 260 -12.87 32.40 1.74
N ALA A 261 -13.02 31.61 2.80
CA ALA A 261 -13.16 32.14 4.15
C ALA A 261 -11.89 32.89 4.63
N GLU A 262 -10.72 32.50 4.12
CA GLU A 262 -9.48 33.20 4.40
C GLU A 262 -9.33 34.47 3.55
N SER A 263 -9.67 34.43 2.25
CA SER A 263 -9.59 35.60 1.39
C SER A 263 -10.54 36.72 1.83
N LEU A 264 -11.70 36.37 2.37
CA LEU A 264 -12.70 37.32 2.86
C LEU A 264 -12.45 37.79 4.30
N LYS A 265 -11.39 37.32 4.97
CA LYS A 265 -11.17 37.57 6.42
C LYS A 265 -11.14 39.07 6.80
N LYS A 266 -10.71 39.95 5.89
CA LYS A 266 -10.64 41.41 6.10
C LYS A 266 -11.79 42.17 5.41
N THR A 267 -12.71 41.48 4.75
CA THR A 267 -13.84 42.11 4.05
C THR A 267 -14.98 42.33 5.04
N ASN A 268 -15.57 43.53 5.07
CA ASN A 268 -16.77 43.76 5.87
C ASN A 268 -17.99 43.14 5.16
N ILE A 269 -18.66 42.20 5.84
CA ILE A 269 -19.83 41.47 5.34
C ILE A 269 -20.87 41.47 6.47
N ASP A 270 -22.03 42.07 6.24
CA ASP A 270 -23.11 42.24 7.23
C ASP A 270 -22.66 42.97 8.50
N GLY A 271 -21.83 44.01 8.35
CA GLY A 271 -21.32 44.80 9.47
C GLY A 271 -20.26 44.09 10.32
N LYS A 272 -19.75 42.93 9.88
CA LYS A 272 -18.69 42.18 10.57
C LYS A 272 -17.53 41.84 9.63
N LEU A 273 -16.32 41.80 10.17
CA LEU A 273 -15.13 41.39 9.40
C LEU A 273 -15.17 39.89 9.11
N GLY A 274 -15.23 39.57 7.82
CA GLY A 274 -15.20 38.23 7.24
C GLY A 274 -16.46 37.39 7.44
N ILE A 275 -16.36 36.15 6.97
CA ILE A 275 -17.48 35.19 6.97
C ILE A 275 -17.41 34.15 8.10
N ARG A 276 -16.35 34.18 8.94
CA ARG A 276 -16.18 33.22 10.04
C ARG A 276 -16.74 33.79 11.35
N GLY A 277 -17.28 32.92 12.21
CA GLY A 277 -17.78 33.31 13.54
C GLY A 277 -19.02 32.52 13.97
N SER A 278 -19.46 32.73 15.21
CA SER A 278 -20.73 32.16 15.69
C SER A 278 -21.90 32.68 14.85
N GLY A 279 -22.81 31.79 14.45
CA GLY A 279 -23.90 32.11 13.52
C GLY A 279 -23.46 32.37 12.06
N ARG A 280 -22.17 32.16 11.72
CA ARG A 280 -21.63 32.33 10.36
C ARG A 280 -20.89 31.07 9.91
N MET A 281 -20.04 31.15 8.89
CA MET A 281 -19.28 30.02 8.35
C MET A 281 -18.19 29.54 9.32
N THR A 282 -18.54 28.65 10.23
CA THR A 282 -17.58 28.04 11.17
C THR A 282 -16.74 26.93 10.52
N LYS A 283 -15.59 26.59 11.13
CA LYS A 283 -14.79 25.40 10.73
C LYS A 283 -15.64 24.12 10.76
N LYS A 284 -16.47 23.96 11.81
CA LYS A 284 -17.39 22.83 11.95
C LYS A 284 -18.40 22.78 10.81
N MET A 285 -18.98 23.92 10.43
CA MET A 285 -19.91 24.01 9.30
C MET A 285 -19.26 23.61 7.98
N MET A 286 -18.05 24.10 7.68
CA MET A 286 -17.31 23.68 6.48
C MET A 286 -17.01 22.17 6.46
N ILE A 287 -16.64 21.60 7.61
CA ILE A 287 -16.42 20.14 7.74
C ILE A 287 -17.73 19.37 7.54
N ASN A 288 -18.86 19.87 8.06
CA ASN A 288 -20.17 19.28 7.84
C ASN A 288 -20.57 19.34 6.35
N PHE A 289 -20.35 20.46 5.66
CA PHE A 289 -20.54 20.54 4.21
C PHE A 289 -19.77 19.43 3.49
N LYS A 290 -18.47 19.26 3.78
CA LYS A 290 -17.67 18.16 3.23
C LYS A 290 -18.33 16.80 3.44
N HIS A 291 -18.80 16.52 4.65
CA HIS A 291 -19.44 15.25 4.98
C HIS A 291 -20.76 15.05 4.24
N TYR A 292 -21.63 16.06 4.22
CA TYR A 292 -22.91 16.00 3.49
C TYR A 292 -22.70 15.85 1.99
N TYR A 293 -21.74 16.58 1.42
CA TYR A 293 -21.43 16.50 0.00
C TYR A 293 -20.97 15.10 -0.40
N ARG A 294 -20.08 14.49 0.40
CA ARG A 294 -19.69 13.10 0.22
C ARG A 294 -20.90 12.15 0.34
N LEU A 295 -21.76 12.34 1.33
CA LEU A 295 -22.93 11.48 1.55
C LEU A 295 -23.94 11.59 0.41
N ALA A 296 -24.18 12.79 -0.12
CA ALA A 296 -25.06 13.01 -1.27
C ALA A 296 -24.58 12.22 -2.50
N ILE A 297 -23.27 12.19 -2.76
CA ILE A 297 -22.69 11.40 -3.85
C ILE A 297 -22.79 9.90 -3.56
N VAL A 298 -22.42 9.47 -2.35
CA VAL A 298 -22.36 8.04 -2.00
C VAL A 298 -23.75 7.39 -1.93
N ARG A 299 -24.79 8.13 -1.55
CA ARG A 299 -26.17 7.61 -1.45
C ARG A 299 -26.88 7.56 -2.80
N ASN A 300 -26.45 8.35 -3.78
CA ASN A 300 -27.09 8.48 -5.09
C ASN A 300 -26.19 8.00 -6.24
N LYS A 301 -25.38 6.95 -6.03
CA LYS A 301 -24.38 6.48 -7.02
C LYS A 301 -24.96 6.05 -8.36
N THR A 302 -26.22 5.62 -8.38
CA THR A 302 -26.89 5.04 -9.56
C THR A 302 -27.80 6.04 -10.28
N ASN A 303 -28.05 7.22 -9.71
CA ASN A 303 -28.93 8.23 -10.28
C ASN A 303 -28.27 9.62 -10.22
N LEU A 304 -27.90 10.14 -11.39
CA LEU A 304 -27.24 11.43 -11.52
C LEU A 304 -28.16 12.59 -11.08
N ASP A 305 -29.43 12.57 -11.46
CA ASP A 305 -30.37 13.64 -11.13
C ASP A 305 -30.62 13.72 -9.62
N ASP A 306 -30.76 12.57 -8.96
CA ASP A 306 -30.91 12.52 -7.50
C ASP A 306 -29.62 12.95 -6.80
N MET A 307 -28.46 12.61 -7.37
CA MET A 307 -27.16 13.09 -6.86
C MET A 307 -27.06 14.61 -6.94
N VAL A 308 -27.41 15.19 -8.10
CA VAL A 308 -27.41 16.65 -8.31
C VAL A 308 -28.38 17.31 -7.33
N ARG A 309 -29.61 16.80 -7.21
CA ARG A 309 -30.61 17.30 -6.27
C ARG A 309 -30.12 17.24 -4.82
N ALA A 310 -29.59 16.08 -4.39
CA ALA A 310 -29.08 15.90 -3.04
C ALA A 310 -27.88 16.80 -2.72
N VAL A 311 -26.99 17.03 -3.70
CA VAL A 311 -25.87 17.96 -3.59
C VAL A 311 -26.36 19.39 -3.37
N TRP A 312 -27.28 19.85 -4.23
CA TRP A 312 -27.80 21.22 -4.13
C TRP A 312 -28.70 21.45 -2.93
N ALA A 313 -29.41 20.43 -2.47
CA ALA A 313 -30.21 20.47 -1.24
C ALA A 313 -29.38 20.92 -0.03
N ILE A 314 -28.08 20.58 0.01
CA ILE A 314 -27.18 21.00 1.09
C ILE A 314 -27.03 22.53 1.10
N TRP A 315 -26.85 23.13 -0.07
CA TRP A 315 -26.72 24.58 -0.19
C TRP A 315 -28.05 25.27 0.09
N LYS A 316 -29.14 24.84 -0.58
CA LYS A 316 -30.48 25.41 -0.39
C LYS A 316 -30.94 25.38 1.06
N HIS A 317 -30.80 24.24 1.72
CA HIS A 317 -31.13 24.11 3.14
C HIS A 317 -30.33 25.06 4.04
N LYS A 318 -29.08 25.37 3.68
CA LYS A 318 -28.19 26.24 4.47
C LYS A 318 -28.28 27.72 4.10
N SER A 319 -28.77 28.07 2.90
CA SER A 319 -29.08 29.44 2.51
C SER A 319 -30.50 29.86 2.89
N SER A 320 -31.38 28.89 3.21
CA SER A 320 -32.75 29.13 3.63
C SER A 320 -32.86 30.07 4.84
N SER A 321 -33.84 30.97 4.78
CA SER A 321 -34.19 31.90 5.86
C SER A 321 -35.71 31.91 6.06
N ASN A 322 -36.19 32.54 7.14
CA ASN A 322 -37.64 32.68 7.36
C ASN A 322 -38.32 33.54 6.27
N SER A 323 -37.61 34.53 5.73
CA SER A 323 -38.10 35.39 4.65
C SER A 323 -38.01 34.74 3.28
N GLU A 324 -37.06 33.82 3.09
CA GLU A 324 -36.82 33.13 1.82
C GLU A 324 -36.57 31.63 2.09
N PRO A 325 -37.64 30.83 2.22
CA PRO A 325 -37.52 29.41 2.53
C PRO A 325 -37.07 28.61 1.29
N HIS A 326 -35.96 27.90 1.40
CA HIS A 326 -35.38 27.06 0.34
C HIS A 326 -35.34 25.58 0.77
N HIS A 327 -36.52 25.00 0.96
CA HIS A 327 -36.70 23.62 1.42
C HIS A 327 -37.23 22.66 0.35
N GLU A 328 -37.32 23.10 -0.90
CA GLU A 328 -37.92 22.37 -2.03
C GLU A 328 -37.20 21.05 -2.39
N TRP A 329 -35.91 20.93 -2.05
CA TRP A 329 -35.11 19.72 -2.29
C TRP A 329 -34.73 19.03 -0.97
N CYS A 330 -35.36 19.40 0.13
CA CYS A 330 -35.16 18.74 1.41
C CYS A 330 -35.99 17.47 1.56
N SER A 331 -35.63 16.63 2.52
CA SER A 331 -36.45 15.51 2.98
C SER A 331 -36.98 15.78 4.40
N PRO A 332 -38.24 15.40 4.70
CA PRO A 332 -38.78 15.40 6.07
C PRO A 332 -37.93 14.59 7.05
N SER A 333 -37.10 13.64 6.59
CA SER A 333 -36.25 12.86 7.50
C SER A 333 -35.21 13.68 8.26
N TYR A 334 -34.89 14.89 7.82
CA TYR A 334 -33.90 15.76 8.47
C TYR A 334 -34.29 17.25 8.48
N CYS A 335 -35.30 17.67 7.73
CA CYS A 335 -35.69 19.06 7.61
C CYS A 335 -36.82 19.39 8.57
N GLY A 336 -36.49 20.07 9.68
CA GLY A 336 -37.48 20.49 10.68
C GLY A 336 -38.61 21.37 10.13
N TYR A 337 -38.34 22.16 9.09
CA TYR A 337 -39.38 22.95 8.41
C TYR A 337 -40.43 22.06 7.74
N LEU A 338 -40.00 21.07 6.94
CA LEU A 338 -40.93 20.13 6.31
C LEU A 338 -41.65 19.26 7.35
N GLN A 339 -40.95 18.80 8.39
CA GLN A 339 -41.56 18.07 9.51
C GLN A 339 -42.65 18.87 10.22
N ALA A 340 -42.53 20.20 10.25
CA ALA A 340 -43.53 21.08 10.85
C ALA A 340 -44.72 21.34 9.93
N LEU A 341 -44.55 21.24 8.61
CA LEU A 341 -45.65 21.34 7.64
C LEU A 341 -46.49 20.05 7.55
N GLU A 342 -45.91 18.91 7.89
CA GLU A 342 -46.59 17.60 7.91
C GLU A 342 -47.40 17.35 9.19
N LYS A 343 -47.31 18.24 10.18
CA LYS A 343 -48.11 18.22 11.41
C LYS A 343 -49.23 19.24 11.32
#